data_AF-A0A3R9QHP2-F1
#
_entry.id   AF-A0A3R9QHP2-F1
#
_cell.length_a   1.000
_cell.length_b   1.000
_cell.length_c   1.000
_cell.angle_alpha   90.00
_cell.angle_beta   90.00
_cell.angle_gamma   90.00
#
_symmetry.space_group_name_H-M   'P 1'
#
loop_
_entity.id
_entity.type
_entity.pdbx_description
1 polymer ?
#
loop_
_entity_poly.entity_id
_entity_poly.type
_entity_poly.pdbx_seq_one_letter_code
_entity_poly.pdbx_strand_id
1 'polypeptide(L)' 'MADAQGSENQYIIGQEVSYKGKVCTVIAEYTRTICIEYIDFPFQEEEEFPYQREIVLKDEAAS' A
#
# COMPACT_ATOMS: atom_id res chain seq x y z
N MET A 1 24.80 -21.21 -4.58
CA MET A 1 24.31 -19.85 -4.27
C MET A 1 22.81 -20.01 -4.17
N ALA A 2 22.25 -19.89 -2.96
CA ALA A 2 20.84 -20.14 -2.75
C ALA A 2 20.06 -18.95 -3.32
N ASP A 3 19.26 -19.22 -4.34
CA ASP A 3 18.27 -18.30 -4.87
C ASP A 3 17.38 -17.87 -3.70
N ALA A 4 17.48 -16.60 -3.32
CA ALA A 4 16.54 -16.00 -2.39
C ALA A 4 15.17 -16.03 -3.09
N GLN A 5 14.33 -16.99 -2.72
CA GLN A 5 12.90 -16.97 -2.95
C GLN A 5 12.36 -15.70 -2.28
N GLY A 6 12.41 -14.59 -3.00
CA GLY A 6 11.61 -13.42 -2.66
C GLY A 6 10.16 -13.87 -2.78
N SER A 7 9.46 -13.94 -1.66
CA SER A 7 8.01 -14.06 -1.66
C SER A 7 7.49 -12.96 -2.57
N GLU A 8 7.02 -13.31 -3.77
CA GLU A 8 6.42 -12.35 -4.68
C GLU A 8 5.11 -11.89 -4.03
N ASN A 9 5.17 -10.86 -3.18
CA ASN A 9 3.99 -10.23 -2.62
C ASN A 9 3.23 -9.56 -3.77
N GLN A 10 2.36 -10.34 -4.41
CA GLN A 10 1.39 -9.86 -5.38
C GLN A 10 0.27 -9.19 -4.60
N TYR A 11 0.04 -7.90 -4.89
CA TYR A 11 -1.04 -7.13 -4.30
C TYR A 11 -2.16 -6.98 -5.31
N ILE A 12 -3.40 -6.94 -4.82
CA ILE A 12 -4.60 -6.75 -5.64
C ILE A 12 -5.07 -5.30 -5.48
N ILE A 13 -5.45 -4.65 -6.57
CA ILE A 13 -6.07 -3.32 -6.49
C ILE A 13 -7.36 -3.42 -5.67
N GLY A 14 -7.51 -2.56 -4.67
CA GLY A 14 -8.59 -2.58 -3.67
C GLY A 14 -8.26 -3.37 -2.40
N GLN A 15 -7.11 -4.04 -2.33
CA GLN A 15 -6.63 -4.69 -1.11
C GLN A 15 -6.27 -3.65 -0.05
N GLU A 16 -6.66 -3.91 1.20
CA GLU A 16 -6.19 -3.15 2.36
C GLU A 16 -4.81 -3.65 2.80
N VAL A 17 -3.90 -2.72 3.08
CA VAL A 17 -2.55 -2.98 3.58
C VAL A 17 -2.25 -2.04 4.75
N SER A 18 -1.31 -2.41 5.61
CA SER A 18 -0.83 -1.50 6.65
C SER A 18 0.52 -0.92 6.29
N TYR A 19 0.64 0.41 6.35
CA TYR A 19 1.88 1.12 6.11
C TYR A 19 2.00 2.31 7.08
N LYS A 20 3.17 2.46 7.71
CA LYS A 20 3.43 3.46 8.76
C LYS A 20 2.38 3.48 9.89
N GLY A 21 1.77 2.33 10.20
CA GLY A 21 0.73 2.21 11.22
C GLY A 21 -0.65 2.76 10.81
N LYS A 22 -0.82 3.14 9.53
CA LYS A 22 -2.11 3.50 8.94
C LYS A 22 -2.63 2.37 8.08
N VAL A 23 -3.96 2.30 7.90
CA VAL A 23 -4.61 1.41 6.93
C VAL A 23 -4.68 2.14 5.60
N CYS A 24 -4.30 1.46 4.53
CA CYS A 24 -4.23 2.02 3.19
C CYS A 24 -4.85 1.06 2.18
N THR A 25 -5.38 1.58 1.07
CA THR A 25 -5.89 0.79 -0.05
C THR A 25 -4.87 0.78 -1.19
N VAL A 26 -4.59 -0.38 -1.77
CA VAL A 26 -3.78 -0.49 -2.99
C VAL A 26 -4.58 0.02 -4.19
N ILE A 27 -4.08 1.06 -4.88
CA ILE A 27 -4.73 1.65 -6.06
C ILE A 27 -4.00 1.32 -7.37
N ALA A 28 -2.74 0.90 -7.31
CA ALA A 28 -2.00 0.38 -8.45
C ALA A 28 -0.90 -0.59 -7.99
N GLU A 29 -0.60 -1.59 -8.81
CA GLU A 29 0.49 -2.54 -8.59
C GLU A 29 1.52 -2.43 -9.72
N TYR A 30 2.79 -2.50 -9.34
CA TYR A 30 3.93 -2.54 -10.24
C TYR A 30 4.86 -3.68 -9.84
N THR A 31 5.84 -3.99 -10.68
CA THR A 31 6.76 -5.13 -10.45
C THR A 31 7.38 -5.13 -9.04
N ARG A 32 7.83 -3.98 -8.53
CA ARG A 32 8.51 -3.86 -7.22
C ARG A 32 7.83 -2.95 -6.20
N THR A 33 6.84 -2.20 -6.62
CA THR A 33 6.18 -1.17 -5.81
C THR A 33 4.67 -1.30 -5.91
N ILE A 34 3.98 -0.69 -4.97
CA ILE A 34 2.54 -0.46 -5.03
C ILE A 34 2.26 1.02 -4.80
N CYS A 35 1.18 1.52 -5.40
CA CYS A 35 0.64 2.82 -5.07
C CYS A 35 -0.49 2.60 -4.06
N ILE A 36 -0.40 3.24 -2.91
CA ILE A 36 -1.39 3.16 -1.84
C ILE A 36 -2.07 4.51 -1.65
N GLU A 37 -3.35 4.48 -1.30
CA GLU A 37 -4.15 5.62 -0.86
C GLU A 37 -4.45 5.42 0.63
N TYR A 38 -4.15 6.42 1.46
CA TYR A 38 -4.42 6.32 2.90
C TYR A 38 -5.93 6.30 3.15
N ILE A 39 -6.39 5.37 4.00
CA ILE A 39 -7.78 5.32 4.46
C ILE A 39 -7.82 6.00 5.82
N ASP A 40 -8.31 7.23 5.87
CA ASP A 40 -8.56 7.89 7.15
C ASP A 40 -9.91 7.39 7.70
N PHE A 41 -9.86 6.22 8.35
CA PHE A 41 -10.95 5.72 9.18
C PHE A 41 -10.57 5.80 10.66
N PRO A 42 -11.37 6.47 11.52
CA PRO A 42 -12.57 7.24 11.20
C PRO A 42 -12.23 8.59 10.52
N PHE A 43 -13.01 8.95 9.50
CA PHE A 43 -12.82 10.17 8.71
C PHE A 43 -12.75 11.41 9.61
N GLN A 44 -11.59 12.07 9.65
CA GLN A 44 -11.53 13.43 10.18
C GLN A 44 -12.14 14.36 9.12
N GLU A 45 -13.11 15.18 9.53
CA GLU A 45 -13.71 16.19 8.66
C GLU A 45 -12.62 17.18 8.22
N GLU A 46 -12.53 17.43 6.90
CA GLU A 46 -11.55 18.27 6.18
C GLU A 46 -10.28 17.57 5.65
N GLU A 47 -10.43 16.62 4.71
CA GLU A 47 -9.33 16.32 3.76
C GLU A 47 -9.66 16.87 2.36
N GLU A 48 -8.72 17.63 1.79
CA GLU A 48 -8.78 18.13 0.42
C GLU A 48 -8.56 16.96 -0.56
N PHE A 49 -9.59 16.60 -1.32
CA PHE A 49 -9.45 15.64 -2.41
C PHE A 49 -8.39 16.12 -3.42
N PRO A 50 -7.48 15.24 -3.90
CA PRO A 50 -7.44 13.80 -3.67
C PRO A 50 -6.78 13.39 -2.34
N TYR A 51 -7.25 12.28 -1.77
CA TYR A 51 -6.63 11.64 -0.60
C TYR A 51 -5.13 11.42 -0.80
N GLN A 52 -4.37 11.47 0.28
CA GLN A 52 -2.92 11.32 0.22
C GLN A 52 -2.54 9.94 -0.37
N ARG A 53 -1.60 9.96 -1.32
CA ARG A 53 -1.09 8.76 -2.00
C ARG A 53 0.42 8.63 -1.85
N GLU A 54 0.92 7.40 -1.77
CA GLU A 54 2.35 7.12 -1.68
C GLU A 54 2.72 5.90 -2.53
N ILE A 55 3.89 5.95 -3.18
CA ILE A 55 4.48 4.78 -3.85
C ILE A 55 5.41 4.12 -2.84
N VAL A 56 5.15 2.86 -2.50
CA VAL A 56 5.89 2.10 -1.49
C VAL A 56 6.47 0.83 -2.08
N LEU A 57 7.61 0.37 -1.56
CA LEU A 57 8.17 -0.93 -1.94
C LEU A 57 7.27 -2.05 -1.40
N LYS A 58 7.11 -3.11 -2.19
CA LYS A 58 6.28 -4.27 -1.78
C LYS A 58 6.71 -4.91 -0.46
N ASP A 59 8.00 -4.83 -0.16
CA ASP A 59 8.62 -5.37 1.06
C ASP A 59 8.37 -4.49 2.30
N GLU A 60 7.95 -3.23 2.11
CA GLU A 60 7.67 -2.28 3.19
C GLU A 60 6.18 -2.23 3.55
N ALA A 61 5.31 -2.74 2.67
CA ALA A 61 3.89 -2.88 2.94
C ALA A 61 3.63 -4.21 3.66
N ALA A 62 2.92 -4.16 4.80
CA ALA A 62 2.46 -5.36 5.48
C ALA A 62 1.12 -5.80 4.90
N SER A 63 1.01 -7.09 4.56
CA SER A 63 -0.22 -7.76 4.10
C SER A 63 -1.12 -8.18 5.25
#